data_AF-A0A256WPV4-F1
#
_entry.id   AF-A0A256WPV4-F1
#
_cell.length_a   1.000
_cell.length_b   1.000
_cell.length_c   1.000
_cell.angle_alpha   90.00
_cell.angle_beta   90.00
_cell.angle_gamma   90.00
#
_symmetry.space_group_name_H-M   'P 1'
#
loop_
_entity.id
_entity.type
_entity.pdbx_description
1 polymer ?
#
loop_
_entity_poly.entity_id
_entity_poly.type
_entity_poly.pdbx_seq_one_letter_code
_entity_poly.pdbx_strand_id
1 'polypeptide(L)'
;MKTKQSIYLFIALFCGISSLQSQEQLLELQIDPSLNNYHRTHNILWKNQQSEEALFLPFFDDFNQDEARPAPSRWVGDNVYVNKRFQLLPPDLGVATFDALDGSGHIHENAIQYAFPADTLCSKSIRLDSIQDPIMRALLKKDSIYFSFYYQPQGRGNAPEAMDQLFLEFYSIIWPA
;
A
#
# COMPACT_ATOMS: atom_id res chain seq x y z
N MET A 1 63.50 -26.54 15.18
CA MET A 1 62.22 -26.96 15.81
C MET A 1 61.21 -25.81 15.91
N LYS A 2 61.61 -24.57 16.24
CA LYS A 2 60.69 -23.42 16.39
C LYS A 2 59.90 -23.04 15.12
N THR A 3 60.51 -23.13 13.94
CA THR A 3 59.87 -22.80 12.65
C THR A 3 58.76 -23.75 12.24
N LYS A 4 58.88 -25.05 12.54
CA LYS A 4 57.83 -26.03 12.24
C LYS A 4 56.60 -25.81 13.13
N GLN A 5 56.81 -25.47 14.42
CA GLN A 5 55.71 -25.17 15.35
C GLN A 5 54.93 -23.91 14.93
N SER A 6 55.61 -22.86 14.45
CA SER A 6 54.93 -21.68 13.92
C SER A 6 54.08 -21.97 12.67
N ILE A 7 54.51 -22.89 11.80
CA ILE A 7 53.74 -23.29 10.61
C ILE A 7 52.47 -24.05 11.02
N TYR A 8 52.56 -25.00 11.95
CA TYR A 8 51.38 -25.71 12.45
C TYR A 8 50.39 -24.78 13.16
N LEU A 9 50.89 -23.80 13.91
CA LEU A 9 50.05 -22.79 14.56
C LEU A 9 49.29 -21.94 13.51
N PHE A 10 49.96 -21.59 12.41
CA PHE A 10 49.38 -20.80 11.33
C PHE A 10 48.31 -21.59 10.54
N ILE A 11 48.56 -22.88 10.28
CA ILE A 11 47.59 -23.78 9.62
C ILE A 11 46.37 -24.01 10.51
N ALA A 12 46.56 -24.21 11.81
CA ALA A 12 45.46 -24.35 12.77
C ALA A 12 44.61 -23.07 12.87
N LEU A 13 45.24 -21.90 12.81
CA LEU A 13 44.54 -20.61 12.78
C LEU A 13 43.70 -20.46 11.49
N PHE A 14 44.23 -20.87 10.33
CA PHE A 14 43.54 -20.74 9.04
C PHE A 14 42.35 -21.71 8.88
N CYS A 15 42.45 -22.94 9.40
CA CYS A 15 41.33 -23.90 9.45
C CYS A 15 40.25 -23.52 10.45
N GLY A 16 40.54 -22.65 11.44
CA GLY A 16 39.55 -22.15 12.39
C GLY A 16 38.63 -21.06 11.84
N ILE A 17 38.97 -20.46 10.69
CA ILE A 17 38.27 -19.28 10.14
C ILE A 17 37.28 -19.67 9.01
N SER A 18 37.27 -20.94 8.57
CA SER A 18 36.48 -21.41 7.42
C SER A 18 34.96 -21.56 7.66
N SER A 19 34.41 -21.02 8.75
CA SER A 19 32.97 -21.05 9.07
C SER A 19 32.29 -19.68 9.10
N LEU A 20 32.96 -18.61 8.64
CA LEU A 20 32.31 -17.31 8.50
C LEU A 20 31.35 -17.33 7.29
N GLN A 21 30.06 -17.53 7.57
CA GLN A 21 29.00 -17.34 6.59
C GLN A 21 28.62 -15.85 6.55
N SER A 22 28.99 -15.17 5.46
CA SER A 22 28.47 -13.84 5.11
C SER A 22 27.45 -14.03 3.99
N GLN A 23 26.34 -14.69 4.30
CA GLN A 23 25.26 -14.89 3.35
C GLN A 23 24.33 -13.68 3.36
N GLU A 24 24.00 -13.17 2.18
CA GLU A 24 22.98 -12.15 2.02
C GLU A 24 21.62 -12.72 2.43
N GLN A 25 20.94 -12.04 3.34
CA GLN A 25 19.56 -12.33 3.68
C GLN A 25 18.68 -11.29 2.99
N LEU A 26 17.74 -11.75 2.16
CA LEU A 26 16.68 -10.89 1.65
C LEU A 26 15.73 -10.61 2.81
N LEU A 27 15.75 -9.37 3.27
CA LEU A 27 14.78 -8.84 4.22
C LEU A 27 13.70 -8.12 3.42
N GLU A 28 12.48 -8.18 3.91
CA GLU A 28 11.38 -7.40 3.35
C GLU A 28 11.65 -5.90 3.51
N LEU A 29 11.05 -5.11 2.61
CA LEU A 29 11.21 -3.67 2.59
C LEU A 29 10.62 -3.07 3.88
N GLN A 30 11.50 -2.67 4.80
CA GLN A 30 11.08 -2.07 6.07
C GLN A 30 10.71 -0.59 5.92
N ILE A 31 11.35 0.09 4.95
CA ILE A 31 11.20 1.52 4.71
C ILE A 31 11.34 1.80 3.21
N ASP A 32 10.47 2.62 2.63
CA ASP A 32 10.68 3.27 1.35
C ASP A 32 11.15 4.73 1.55
N PRO A 33 12.46 5.03 1.38
CA PRO A 33 13.00 6.37 1.56
C PRO A 33 12.44 7.40 0.56
N SER A 34 11.96 6.95 -0.60
CA SER A 34 11.37 7.83 -1.60
C SER A 34 10.01 8.36 -1.13
N LEU A 35 9.21 7.51 -0.49
CA LEU A 35 7.96 7.88 0.15
C LEU A 35 8.19 8.83 1.32
N ASN A 36 9.11 8.50 2.23
CA ASN A 36 9.39 9.31 3.41
C ASN A 36 9.74 10.78 3.06
N ASN A 37 10.59 10.98 2.06
CA ASN A 37 10.96 12.33 1.60
C ASN A 37 9.81 13.05 0.88
N TYR A 38 9.05 12.32 0.05
CA TYR A 38 7.88 12.87 -0.62
C TYR A 38 6.83 13.33 0.39
N HIS A 39 6.52 12.52 1.40
CA HIS A 39 5.54 12.82 2.43
C HIS A 39 5.93 14.01 3.29
N ARG A 40 7.20 14.09 3.72
CA ARG A 40 7.70 15.24 4.50
C ARG A 40 7.45 16.58 3.78
N THR A 41 7.57 16.59 2.45
CA THR A 41 7.45 17.80 1.65
C THR A 41 6.02 18.11 1.21
N HIS A 42 5.18 17.09 0.98
CA HIS A 42 3.84 17.25 0.39
C HIS A 42 2.68 17.10 1.41
N ASN A 43 2.98 16.79 2.68
CA ASN A 43 1.98 16.60 3.74
C ASN A 43 1.03 17.79 3.94
N ILE A 44 1.57 19.01 3.96
CA ILE A 44 0.77 20.22 4.23
C ILE A 44 -0.19 20.49 3.06
N LEU A 45 0.29 20.33 1.83
CA LEU A 45 -0.52 20.54 0.63
C LEU A 45 -1.67 19.52 0.54
N TRP A 46 -1.37 18.24 0.78
CA TRP A 46 -2.36 17.18 0.76
C TRP A 46 -3.46 17.40 1.80
N LYS A 47 -3.09 17.77 3.05
CA LYS A 47 -4.06 18.08 4.11
C LYS A 47 -4.96 19.27 3.75
N ASN A 48 -4.41 20.30 3.13
CA ASN A 48 -5.17 21.48 2.71
C ASN A 48 -6.13 21.21 1.54
N GLN A 49 -5.94 20.12 0.79
CA GLN A 49 -6.77 19.74 -0.36
C GLN A 49 -7.94 18.81 0.01
N GLN A 50 -8.07 18.40 1.27
CA GLN A 50 -9.23 17.62 1.72
C GLN A 50 -10.48 18.51 1.72
N SER A 51 -11.33 18.35 0.70
CA SER A 51 -12.69 18.90 0.72
C SER A 51 -13.63 18.01 1.53
N GLU A 52 -14.56 18.62 2.28
CA GLU A 52 -15.63 17.91 3.00
C GLU A 52 -16.83 17.57 2.11
N GLU A 53 -16.73 17.84 0.82
CA GLU A 53 -17.83 17.66 -0.13
C GLU A 53 -18.02 16.19 -0.49
N ALA A 54 -19.29 15.76 -0.50
CA ALA A 54 -19.67 14.44 -0.95
C ALA A 54 -19.49 14.31 -2.47
N LEU A 55 -19.05 13.14 -2.90
CA LEU A 55 -18.87 12.79 -4.31
C LEU A 55 -20.22 12.45 -4.96
N PHE A 56 -20.29 12.58 -6.29
CA PHE A 56 -21.46 12.20 -7.08
C PHE A 56 -21.18 10.93 -7.90
N LEU A 57 -22.25 10.25 -8.32
CA LEU A 57 -22.15 9.19 -9.33
C LEU A 57 -22.08 9.80 -10.75
N PRO A 58 -21.43 9.14 -11.71
CA PRO A 58 -20.55 7.98 -11.53
C PRO A 58 -19.24 8.37 -10.81
N PHE A 59 -18.74 7.47 -9.96
CA PHE A 59 -17.44 7.61 -9.31
C PHE A 59 -16.43 6.66 -9.98
N PHE A 60 -15.25 7.16 -10.31
CA PHE A 60 -14.18 6.39 -10.96
C PHE A 60 -12.80 6.89 -10.52
N ASP A 61 -11.88 5.95 -10.34
CA ASP A 61 -10.45 6.23 -10.17
C ASP A 61 -9.60 5.12 -10.78
N ASP A 62 -8.68 5.52 -11.67
CA ASP A 62 -7.65 4.68 -12.30
C ASP A 62 -6.28 4.83 -11.61
N PHE A 63 -6.18 5.72 -10.61
CA PHE A 63 -4.95 6.09 -9.91
C PHE A 63 -3.82 6.57 -10.83
N ASN A 64 -4.13 7.02 -12.04
CA ASN A 64 -3.12 7.49 -13.00
C ASN A 64 -2.74 8.95 -12.71
N GLN A 65 -1.96 9.13 -11.66
CA GLN A 65 -1.50 10.42 -11.15
C GLN A 65 0.00 10.34 -10.81
N ASP A 66 0.62 11.49 -10.54
CA ASP A 66 2.05 11.55 -10.22
C ASP A 66 2.30 11.55 -8.71
N GLU A 67 1.28 11.92 -7.93
CA GLU A 67 1.30 11.88 -6.48
C GLU A 67 1.28 10.45 -5.96
N ALA A 68 2.18 10.14 -5.03
CA ALA A 68 2.29 8.83 -4.38
C ALA A 68 1.12 8.48 -3.44
N ARG A 69 0.12 9.36 -3.29
CA ARG A 69 -1.02 9.19 -2.37
C ARG A 69 -2.34 9.28 -3.11
N PRO A 70 -3.39 8.57 -2.66
CA PRO A 70 -4.73 8.76 -3.18
C PRO A 70 -5.12 10.24 -3.20
N ALA A 71 -5.77 10.65 -4.30
CA ALA A 71 -6.20 12.03 -4.49
C ALA A 71 -7.10 12.46 -3.31
N PRO A 72 -6.75 13.52 -2.56
CA PRO A 72 -7.51 13.97 -1.39
C PRO A 72 -8.87 14.53 -1.75
N SER A 73 -9.15 14.76 -3.03
CA SER A 73 -10.48 15.09 -3.54
C SER A 73 -11.44 13.89 -3.51
N ARG A 74 -10.92 12.65 -3.58
CA ARG A 74 -11.69 11.40 -3.73
C ARG A 74 -11.58 10.46 -2.53
N TRP A 75 -10.43 10.46 -1.85
CA TRP A 75 -10.10 9.48 -0.81
C TRP A 75 -9.72 10.16 0.51
N VAL A 76 -9.89 9.41 1.60
CA VAL A 76 -9.56 9.78 2.97
C VAL A 76 -8.45 8.85 3.49
N GLY A 77 -7.49 9.44 4.19
CA GLY A 77 -6.30 8.73 4.67
C GLY A 77 -5.17 8.67 3.64
N ASP A 78 -3.98 8.30 4.10
CA ASP A 78 -2.75 8.32 3.30
C ASP A 78 -1.90 7.04 3.43
N ASN A 79 -2.48 5.96 3.96
CA ASN A 79 -1.83 4.66 4.19
C ASN A 79 -1.79 3.76 2.95
N VAL A 80 -2.06 4.28 1.75
CA VAL A 80 -2.09 3.49 0.52
C VAL A 80 -1.17 4.14 -0.48
N TYR A 81 -0.31 3.35 -1.11
CA TYR A 81 0.67 3.88 -2.04
C TYR A 81 0.15 3.86 -3.47
N VAL A 82 -0.01 5.04 -4.07
CA VAL A 82 -0.34 5.18 -5.50
C VAL A 82 0.93 5.19 -6.34
N ASN A 83 1.03 4.28 -7.30
CA ASN A 83 2.22 4.19 -8.16
C ASN A 83 1.92 3.61 -9.55
N LYS A 84 2.96 3.56 -10.38
CA LYS A 84 2.94 3.01 -11.76
C LYS A 84 3.92 1.84 -11.94
N ARG A 85 4.40 1.26 -10.84
CA ARG A 85 5.56 0.35 -10.81
C ARG A 85 5.24 -1.04 -10.27
N PHE A 86 4.24 -1.21 -9.42
CA PHE A 86 3.95 -2.46 -8.72
C PHE A 86 2.99 -3.36 -9.49
N GLN A 87 2.23 -2.82 -10.44
CA GLN A 87 1.36 -3.60 -11.30
C GLN A 87 2.09 -4.58 -12.25
N LEU A 88 1.37 -5.62 -12.65
CA LEU A 88 1.73 -6.52 -13.73
C LEU A 88 0.57 -6.58 -14.74
N LEU A 89 0.78 -6.10 -15.97
CA LEU A 89 -0.26 -6.08 -17.01
C LEU A 89 -1.60 -5.48 -16.53
N PRO A 90 -1.61 -4.28 -15.93
CA PRO A 90 -2.83 -3.68 -15.43
C PRO A 90 -3.79 -3.27 -16.57
N PRO A 91 -5.08 -3.05 -16.26
CA PRO A 91 -6.01 -2.42 -17.18
C PRO A 91 -5.61 -0.99 -17.58
N ASP A 92 -4.93 -0.26 -16.69
CA ASP A 92 -4.44 1.12 -16.90
C ASP A 92 -3.10 1.39 -16.16
N LEU A 93 -2.52 2.58 -16.30
CA LEU A 93 -1.18 2.93 -15.81
C LEU A 93 -1.07 3.11 -14.29
N GLY A 94 -2.15 3.41 -13.57
CA GLY A 94 -2.11 3.64 -12.13
C GLY A 94 -2.49 2.41 -11.32
N VAL A 95 -1.96 2.30 -10.10
CA VAL A 95 -2.38 1.30 -9.11
C VAL A 95 -2.31 1.87 -7.69
N ALA A 96 -3.31 1.54 -6.88
CA ALA A 96 -3.25 1.68 -5.42
C ALA A 96 -2.69 0.37 -4.83
N THR A 97 -1.54 0.44 -4.18
CA THR A 97 -0.84 -0.69 -3.59
C THR A 97 -1.06 -0.71 -2.07
N PHE A 98 -1.32 -1.92 -1.57
CA PHE A 98 -1.44 -2.25 -0.16
C PHE A 98 -0.19 -3.08 0.19
N ASP A 99 0.84 -2.43 0.70
CA ASP A 99 2.20 -2.95 0.92
C ASP A 99 2.62 -2.98 2.40
N ALA A 100 1.68 -2.73 3.33
CA ALA A 100 1.89 -2.65 4.77
C ALA A 100 2.84 -1.52 5.20
N LEU A 101 3.10 -0.55 4.32
CA LEU A 101 3.78 0.69 4.66
C LEU A 101 2.75 1.80 4.94
N ASP A 102 2.96 2.52 6.03
CA ASP A 102 2.17 3.68 6.38
C ASP A 102 2.40 4.86 5.41
N GLY A 103 1.61 5.92 5.57
CA GLY A 103 1.74 7.15 4.79
C GLY A 103 3.03 7.94 5.03
N SER A 104 4.03 7.39 5.74
CA SER A 104 5.39 7.89 5.89
C SER A 104 6.44 6.95 5.25
N GLY A 105 6.00 5.83 4.69
CA GLY A 105 6.83 4.82 4.05
C GLY A 105 7.51 3.86 5.04
N HIS A 106 7.05 3.76 6.29
CA HIS A 106 7.53 2.78 7.27
C HIS A 106 6.50 1.68 7.44
N ILE A 107 6.93 0.47 7.80
CA ILE A 107 5.99 -0.56 8.25
C ILE A 107 5.12 -0.02 9.39
N HIS A 108 3.82 -0.31 9.35
CA HIS A 108 2.87 0.09 10.40
C HIS A 108 3.38 -0.29 11.80
N GLU A 109 3.27 0.62 12.77
CA GLU A 109 3.80 0.41 14.13
C GLU A 109 3.16 -0.79 14.86
N ASN A 110 1.92 -1.17 14.49
CA ASN A 110 1.20 -2.32 15.00
C ASN A 110 1.49 -3.62 14.23
N ALA A 111 2.42 -3.61 13.27
CA ALA A 111 2.80 -4.79 12.53
C ALA A 111 3.38 -5.85 13.47
N ILE A 112 2.77 -7.02 13.43
CA ILE A 112 3.15 -8.20 14.19
C ILE A 112 3.13 -9.40 13.26
N GLN A 113 3.68 -10.54 13.72
CA GLN A 113 3.67 -11.81 12.97
C GLN A 113 2.28 -12.42 12.69
N TYR A 114 1.21 -11.77 13.14
CA TYR A 114 -0.18 -12.19 12.98
C TYR A 114 -0.94 -11.14 12.20
N ALA A 115 -2.12 -11.47 11.67
CA ALA A 115 -2.96 -10.51 10.97
C ALA A 115 -3.19 -9.24 11.81
N PHE A 116 -2.95 -8.08 11.20
CA PHE A 116 -3.15 -6.76 11.79
C PHE A 116 -3.81 -5.83 10.76
N PRO A 117 -4.54 -4.79 11.20
CA PRO A 117 -5.00 -3.75 10.28
C PRO A 117 -3.80 -3.01 9.70
N ALA A 118 -3.60 -3.13 8.39
CA ALA A 118 -2.53 -2.47 7.64
C ALA A 118 -3.11 -1.30 6.84
N ASP A 119 -3.14 -1.41 5.51
CA ASP A 119 -3.52 -0.32 4.63
C ASP A 119 -5.03 -0.29 4.41
N THR A 120 -5.59 0.92 4.45
CA THR A 120 -7.02 1.16 4.23
C THR A 120 -7.20 2.25 3.19
N LEU A 121 -7.94 1.93 2.13
CA LEU A 121 -8.37 2.91 1.12
C LEU A 121 -9.84 3.25 1.35
N CYS A 122 -10.11 4.43 1.90
CA CYS A 122 -11.47 4.87 2.22
C CYS A 122 -11.90 6.00 1.28
N SER A 123 -12.99 5.83 0.53
CA SER A 123 -13.50 6.92 -0.31
C SER A 123 -14.11 8.01 0.58
N LYS A 124 -14.23 9.22 0.05
CA LYS A 124 -15.20 10.17 0.61
C LYS A 124 -16.62 9.64 0.46
N SER A 125 -17.55 10.22 1.21
CA SER A 125 -18.98 9.93 1.09
C SER A 125 -19.45 10.12 -0.35
N ILE A 126 -20.02 9.07 -0.94
CA ILE A 126 -20.59 9.10 -2.28
C ILE A 126 -22.10 9.23 -2.16
N ARG A 127 -22.68 10.21 -2.84
CA ARG A 127 -24.12 10.40 -2.92
C ARG A 127 -24.77 9.33 -3.78
N LEU A 128 -25.63 8.52 -3.17
CA LEU A 128 -26.40 7.47 -3.83
C LEU A 128 -27.84 7.88 -4.15
N ASP A 129 -28.14 9.18 -4.14
CA ASP A 129 -29.47 9.71 -4.44
C ASP A 129 -29.55 10.36 -5.82
N SER A 130 -28.41 10.56 -6.49
CA SER A 130 -28.35 11.30 -7.74
C SER A 130 -27.13 10.93 -8.59
N ILE A 131 -27.25 11.10 -9.91
CA ILE A 131 -26.20 10.85 -10.90
C ILE A 131 -25.98 12.12 -11.73
N GLN A 132 -24.72 12.43 -11.99
CA GLN A 132 -24.21 13.60 -12.68
C GLN A 132 -23.55 13.21 -14.01
N ASP A 133 -24.28 12.50 -14.88
CA ASP A 133 -23.83 12.21 -16.24
C ASP A 133 -25.04 11.90 -17.16
N PRO A 134 -25.31 12.65 -18.25
CA PRO A 134 -24.68 13.91 -18.66
C PRO A 134 -25.28 15.15 -17.96
N ILE A 135 -26.40 14.98 -17.25
CA ILE A 135 -27.13 16.04 -16.53
C ILE A 135 -27.53 15.48 -15.18
N MET A 136 -27.50 16.33 -14.15
CA MET A 136 -27.92 15.99 -12.79
C MET A 136 -29.35 15.44 -12.78
N ARG A 137 -29.55 14.21 -12.31
CA ARG A 137 -30.87 13.63 -12.06
C ARG A 137 -30.90 12.81 -10.78
N ALA A 138 -32.07 12.72 -10.17
CA ALA A 138 -32.31 11.83 -9.05
C ALA A 138 -32.26 10.35 -9.51
N LEU A 139 -31.76 9.49 -8.63
CA LEU A 139 -31.85 8.04 -8.79
C LEU A 139 -33.26 7.58 -8.42
N LEU A 140 -33.80 6.66 -9.21
CA LEU A 140 -35.11 6.05 -9.00
C LEU A 140 -34.94 4.66 -8.37
N LYS A 141 -35.97 4.17 -7.68
CA LYS A 141 -35.97 2.80 -7.11
C LYS A 141 -35.74 1.68 -8.13
N LYS A 142 -36.00 1.96 -9.41
CA LYS A 142 -35.77 1.02 -10.53
C LYS A 142 -34.35 1.06 -11.08
N ASP A 143 -33.56 2.07 -10.70
CA ASP A 143 -32.18 2.19 -11.14
C ASP A 143 -31.31 1.21 -10.36
N SER A 144 -30.29 0.66 -11.00
CA SER A 144 -29.32 -0.23 -10.37
C SER A 144 -27.98 0.50 -10.24
N ILE A 145 -27.35 0.37 -9.07
CA ILE A 145 -26.02 0.90 -8.79
C ILE A 145 -25.07 -0.28 -8.70
N TYR A 146 -23.95 -0.20 -9.42
CA TYR A 146 -22.92 -1.22 -9.42
C TYR A 146 -21.65 -0.66 -8.81
N PHE A 147 -21.03 -1.45 -7.94
CA PHE A 147 -19.68 -1.20 -7.45
C PHE A 147 -18.78 -2.31 -7.99
N SER A 148 -17.67 -1.92 -8.62
CA SER A 148 -16.71 -2.84 -9.21
C SER A 148 -15.32 -2.25 -9.12
N PHE A 149 -14.34 -3.12 -8.88
CA PHE A 149 -12.93 -2.77 -8.85
C PHE A 149 -12.10 -3.93 -9.38
N TYR A 150 -10.88 -3.63 -9.81
CA TYR A 150 -9.89 -4.63 -10.17
C TYR A 150 -8.92 -4.80 -8.99
N TYR A 151 -8.58 -6.05 -8.69
CA TYR A 151 -7.54 -6.36 -7.72
C TYR A 151 -6.52 -7.31 -8.35
N GLN A 152 -5.26 -7.15 -7.96
CA GLN A 152 -4.17 -8.02 -8.37
C GLN A 152 -3.33 -8.38 -7.14
N PRO A 153 -3.31 -9.65 -6.72
CA PRO A 153 -2.36 -10.08 -5.70
C PRO A 153 -0.93 -10.03 -6.27
N GLN A 154 0.05 -9.77 -5.40
CA GLN A 154 1.50 -9.77 -5.66
C GLN A 154 2.00 -8.64 -6.58
N GLY A 155 1.49 -8.55 -7.82
CA GLY A 155 2.06 -7.68 -8.84
C GLY A 155 3.56 -7.94 -9.03
N ARG A 156 4.38 -6.89 -8.88
CA ARG A 156 5.85 -6.92 -8.88
C ARG A 156 6.47 -6.87 -7.48
N GLY A 157 5.65 -6.86 -6.43
CA GLY A 157 6.06 -6.90 -5.03
C GLY A 157 6.04 -8.32 -4.46
N ASN A 158 5.95 -8.39 -3.12
CA ASN A 158 5.77 -9.65 -2.41
C ASN A 158 4.34 -10.16 -2.59
N ALA A 159 4.19 -11.48 -2.67
CA ALA A 159 2.86 -12.08 -2.69
C ALA A 159 2.23 -11.96 -1.29
N PRO A 160 0.91 -11.74 -1.19
CA PRO A 160 0.21 -11.79 0.08
C PRO A 160 0.45 -13.14 0.77
N GLU A 161 0.60 -13.11 2.09
CA GLU A 161 0.73 -14.30 2.91
C GLU A 161 -0.59 -15.08 2.97
N ALA A 162 -0.52 -16.35 3.41
CA ALA A 162 -1.69 -17.21 3.51
C ALA A 162 -2.77 -16.70 4.49
N MET A 163 -2.38 -15.84 5.45
CA MET A 163 -3.29 -15.24 6.42
C MET A 163 -3.76 -13.83 6.04
N ASP A 164 -3.25 -13.26 4.95
CA ASP A 164 -3.64 -11.93 4.52
C ASP A 164 -5.06 -11.92 3.94
N GLN A 165 -5.76 -10.83 4.20
CA GLN A 165 -7.16 -10.66 3.82
C GLN A 165 -7.39 -9.28 3.23
N LEU A 166 -8.12 -9.23 2.11
CA LEU A 166 -8.64 -7.99 1.53
C LEU A 166 -10.12 -7.88 1.89
N PHE A 167 -10.46 -6.87 2.67
CA PHE A 167 -11.85 -6.58 3.04
C PHE A 167 -12.44 -5.48 2.16
N LEU A 168 -13.72 -5.64 1.82
CA LEU A 168 -14.54 -4.59 1.22
C LEU A 168 -15.65 -4.24 2.21
N GLU A 169 -15.71 -2.99 2.61
CA GLU A 169 -16.67 -2.50 3.60
C GLU A 169 -17.51 -1.36 3.01
N PHE A 170 -18.78 -1.31 3.40
CA PHE A 170 -19.70 -0.23 3.05
C PHE A 170 -20.20 0.43 4.34
N TYR A 171 -20.21 1.76 4.35
CA TYR A 171 -20.80 2.50 5.46
C TYR A 171 -22.31 2.21 5.54
N SER A 172 -22.76 1.80 6.73
CA SER A 172 -24.17 1.63 7.06
C SER A 172 -24.50 2.45 8.30
N ILE A 173 -25.56 3.26 8.22
CA ILE A 173 -26.11 4.00 9.37
C ILE A 173 -26.77 3.04 10.38
N ILE A 174 -27.14 1.83 9.94
CA ILE A 174 -27.77 0.81 10.76
C ILE A 174 -26.70 -0.21 11.14
N TRP A 175 -26.38 -0.32 12.42
CA TRP A 175 -25.54 -1.40 12.95
C TRP A 175 -26.28 -2.73 12.73
N PRO A 176 -25.62 -3.81 12.25
CA PRO A 176 -26.26 -5.12 12.22
C PRO A 176 -26.55 -5.54 13.67
N ALA A 177 -27.84 -5.70 13.98
CA ALA A 177 -28.29 -6.29 15.23
C ALA A 177 -27.82 -7.74 15.37
#